data_AF-A0A7Y3FLB2-F1
#
_entry.id   AF-A0A7Y3FLB2-F1
#
_cell.length_a   1.000
_cell.length_b   1.000
_cell.length_c   1.000
_cell.angle_alpha   90.00
_cell.angle_beta   90.00
_cell.angle_gamma   90.00
#
_symmetry.space_group_name_H-M   'P 1'
#
loop_
_entity.id
_entity.type
_entity.pdbx_description
1 polymer ?
#
loop_
_entity_poly.entity_id
_entity_poly.type
_entity_poly.pdbx_seq_one_letter_code
_entity_poly.pdbx_strand_id
1 'polypeptide(L)'
;MGDGEETKGRKSGRKERVLHTRVPAVLEQELKRVASAWRVPVSNVVRALLEDALDTIDVVGAKAEGELREVAELLSSERQRFRRKSSEQLSKIPGAREPVADAVEAVRSPDSGSDPLAGAVGATPIILVHDAVCGVTGATLAAGSEAYMILFDEPGRQLITGRGALPRASTPNEEKADD
;
A
#
# COMPACT_ATOMS: atom_id res chain seq x y z
N MET A 1 19.63 -53.78 -19.64
CA MET A 1 20.20 -52.66 -18.87
C MET A 1 20.69 -51.64 -19.89
N GLY A 2 20.08 -50.49 -20.14
CA GLY A 2 18.81 -49.88 -19.75
C GLY A 2 18.70 -48.66 -20.66
N ASP A 3 17.68 -48.64 -21.51
CA ASP A 3 17.36 -47.50 -22.37
C ASP A 3 16.95 -46.31 -21.51
N GLY A 4 17.89 -45.38 -21.31
CA GLY A 4 17.65 -44.10 -20.66
C GLY A 4 17.04 -43.13 -21.67
N GLU A 5 15.74 -43.25 -21.88
CA GLU A 5 14.94 -42.25 -22.57
C GLU A 5 14.93 -40.95 -21.74
N GLU A 6 15.89 -40.06 -21.99
CA GLU A 6 15.87 -38.71 -21.46
C GLU A 6 14.66 -37.96 -22.02
N THR A 7 13.64 -37.88 -21.17
CA THR A 7 12.44 -37.06 -21.30
C THR A 7 12.75 -35.63 -21.75
N LYS A 8 12.75 -35.40 -23.07
CA LYS A 8 12.66 -34.05 -23.65
C LYS A 8 11.27 -33.51 -23.36
N GLY A 9 11.11 -32.88 -22.19
CA GLY A 9 10.01 -32.00 -21.87
C GLY A 9 9.98 -30.83 -22.85
N ARG A 10 9.37 -31.04 -24.02
CA ARG A 10 9.00 -29.99 -24.96
C ARG A 10 8.08 -29.03 -24.20
N LYS A 11 8.61 -27.89 -23.74
CA LYS A 11 7.80 -26.73 -23.35
C LYS A 11 7.03 -26.31 -24.60
N SER A 12 5.84 -26.87 -24.82
CA SER A 12 4.94 -26.43 -25.88
C SER A 12 4.70 -24.94 -25.66
N GLY A 13 5.10 -24.11 -26.64
CA GLY A 13 4.80 -22.68 -26.64
C GLY A 13 3.33 -22.50 -26.31
N ARG A 14 3.03 -21.75 -25.23
CA ARG A 14 1.65 -21.49 -24.82
C ARG A 14 0.94 -20.88 -26.01
N LYS A 15 -0.09 -21.57 -26.50
CA LYS A 15 -0.91 -21.09 -27.61
C LYS A 15 -1.41 -19.69 -27.26
N GLU A 16 -1.32 -18.80 -28.23
CA GLU A 16 -1.78 -17.43 -28.11
C GLU A 16 -3.26 -17.41 -27.72
N ARG A 17 -3.57 -16.84 -26.55
CA ARG A 17 -4.93 -16.80 -26.02
C ARG A 17 -5.66 -15.62 -26.64
N VAL A 18 -6.67 -15.91 -27.46
CA VAL A 18 -7.53 -14.87 -28.03
C VAL A 18 -8.49 -14.38 -26.95
N LEU A 19 -8.51 -13.07 -26.72
CA LEU A 19 -9.44 -12.41 -25.83
C LEU A 19 -10.46 -11.66 -26.66
N HIS A 20 -11.74 -11.88 -26.38
CA HIS A 20 -12.82 -11.10 -26.96
C HIS A 20 -13.14 -9.93 -26.04
N THR A 21 -12.90 -8.72 -26.52
CA THR A 21 -13.21 -7.48 -25.81
C THR A 21 -14.40 -6.79 -26.47
N ARG A 22 -15.20 -6.08 -25.67
CA ARG A 22 -16.21 -5.17 -26.21
C ARG A 22 -15.56 -3.82 -26.46
N VAL A 23 -15.58 -3.37 -27.71
CA VAL A 23 -14.99 -2.09 -28.13
C VAL A 23 -16.10 -1.20 -28.66
N PRO A 24 -16.18 0.09 -28.26
CA PRO A 24 -17.12 1.03 -28.85
C PRO A 24 -16.96 1.12 -30.37
N ALA A 25 -18.06 1.25 -31.11
CA ALA A 25 -18.05 1.22 -32.57
C ALA A 25 -17.14 2.30 -33.20
N VAL A 26 -17.05 3.47 -32.58
CA VAL A 26 -16.16 4.56 -33.03
C VAL A 26 -14.69 4.14 -32.91
N LEU A 27 -14.30 3.55 -31.77
CA LEU A 27 -12.94 3.05 -31.53
C LEU A 27 -12.57 1.92 -32.49
N GLU A 28 -13.50 1.01 -32.79
CA GLU A 28 -13.29 -0.06 -33.76
C GLU A 28 -12.98 0.51 -35.16
N GLN A 29 -13.71 1.54 -35.59
CA GLN A 29 -13.48 2.18 -36.88
C GLN A 29 -12.10 2.85 -36.94
N GLU A 30 -11.69 3.55 -35.88
CA GLU A 30 -10.36 4.16 -35.82
C GLU A 30 -9.24 3.11 -35.84
N LEU A 31 -9.38 2.03 -35.07
CA LEU A 31 -8.42 0.92 -35.07
C LEU A 31 -8.28 0.29 -36.47
N LYS A 32 -9.39 0.10 -37.18
CA LYS A 32 -9.38 -0.41 -38.56
C LYS A 32 -8.72 0.58 -39.53
N ARG A 33 -8.96 1.89 -39.38
CA ARG A 33 -8.32 2.93 -40.21
C ARG A 33 -6.81 2.90 -40.05
N VAL A 34 -6.32 2.94 -38.81
CA VAL A 34 -4.88 2.93 -38.50
C VAL A 34 -4.21 1.67 -39.02
N ALA A 35 -4.82 0.50 -38.75
CA ALA A 35 -4.31 -0.78 -39.22
C ALA A 35 -4.24 -0.85 -40.76
N SER A 36 -5.26 -0.33 -41.44
CA SER A 36 -5.31 -0.29 -42.91
C SER A 36 -4.23 0.63 -43.49
N ALA A 37 -4.01 1.80 -42.89
CA ALA A 37 -2.98 2.75 -43.31
C ALA A 37 -1.57 2.14 -43.20
N TRP A 38 -1.33 1.37 -42.15
CA TRP A 38 -0.06 0.69 -41.90
C TRP A 38 0.07 -0.68 -42.56
N ARG A 39 -0.99 -1.15 -43.26
CA ARG A 39 -1.05 -2.47 -43.93
C ARG A 39 -0.73 -3.65 -42.98
N VAL A 40 -1.17 -3.54 -41.74
CA VAL A 40 -0.99 -4.59 -40.71
C VAL A 40 -2.34 -5.03 -40.16
N PRO A 41 -2.45 -6.25 -39.60
CA PRO A 41 -3.66 -6.68 -38.91
C PRO A 41 -3.96 -5.80 -37.68
N VAL A 42 -5.25 -5.56 -37.41
CA VAL A 42 -5.69 -4.80 -36.23
C VAL A 42 -5.17 -5.41 -34.93
N SER A 43 -5.12 -6.74 -34.83
CA SER A 43 -4.58 -7.43 -33.66
C SER A 43 -3.10 -7.11 -33.40
N ASN A 44 -2.32 -6.86 -34.45
CA ASN A 44 -0.91 -6.48 -34.30
C ASN A 44 -0.78 -5.05 -33.77
N VAL A 45 -1.63 -4.13 -34.26
CA VAL A 45 -1.67 -2.74 -33.77
C VAL A 45 -2.08 -2.70 -32.30
N VAL A 46 -3.15 -3.42 -31.93
CA VAL A 46 -3.64 -3.48 -30.56
C VAL A 46 -2.58 -4.06 -29.63
N ARG A 47 -1.88 -5.13 -30.05
CA ARG A 47 -0.78 -5.69 -29.27
C ARG A 47 0.33 -4.67 -29.04
N ALA A 48 0.87 -4.09 -30.12
CA ALA A 48 1.98 -3.15 -30.03
C ALA A 48 1.61 -1.93 -29.16
N LEU A 49 0.38 -1.43 -29.28
CA LEU A 49 -0.09 -0.31 -28.48
C LEU A 49 -0.23 -0.67 -27.00
N LEU A 50 -0.74 -1.86 -26.67
CA LEU A 50 -0.86 -2.30 -25.29
C LEU A 50 0.51 -2.59 -24.67
N GLU A 51 1.45 -3.16 -25.43
CA GLU A 51 2.84 -3.36 -24.99
C GLU A 51 3.52 -2.01 -24.72
N ASP A 52 3.45 -1.06 -25.66
CA ASP A 52 4.03 0.28 -25.49
C ASP A 52 3.43 1.07 -24.32
N ALA A 53 2.11 0.98 -24.13
CA ALA A 53 1.45 1.61 -23.00
C ALA A 53 1.89 1.03 -21.65
N LEU A 54 2.03 -0.31 -21.56
CA LEU A 54 2.49 -0.99 -20.35
C LEU A 54 3.97 -0.69 -20.07
N ASP A 55 4.83 -0.78 -21.08
CA ASP A 55 6.25 -0.47 -20.94
C ASP A 55 6.46 0.98 -20.47
N THR A 56 5.68 1.92 -21.01
CA THR A 56 5.72 3.32 -20.60
C THR A 56 5.30 3.50 -19.13
N ILE A 57 4.24 2.82 -18.70
CA ILE A 57 3.78 2.87 -17.30
C ILE A 57 4.85 2.28 -16.37
N ASP A 58 5.47 1.17 -16.75
CA ASP A 58 6.51 0.52 -15.93
C ASP A 58 7.74 1.41 -15.77
N VAL A 59 8.19 2.09 -16.83
CA VAL A 59 9.31 3.04 -16.78
C VAL A 59 9.00 4.22 -15.88
N VAL A 60 7.80 4.80 -15.99
CA VAL A 60 7.38 5.92 -15.13
C VAL A 60 7.24 5.47 -13.67
N GLY A 61 6.69 4.28 -13.44
CA GLY A 61 6.59 3.67 -12.10
C GLY A 61 7.95 3.50 -11.45
N ALA A 62 8.90 2.87 -12.16
CA ALA A 62 10.25 2.67 -11.65
C ALA A 62 10.97 4.00 -11.34
N LYS A 63 10.76 5.03 -12.16
CA LYS A 63 11.33 6.36 -11.90
C LYS A 63 10.71 7.00 -10.66
N ALA A 64 9.39 6.98 -10.53
CA ALA A 64 8.69 7.54 -9.38
C ALA A 64 9.07 6.82 -8.08
N GLU A 65 9.19 5.49 -8.11
CA GLU A 65 9.68 4.70 -6.97
C GLU A 65 11.12 5.06 -6.58
N GLY A 66 11.99 5.31 -7.57
CA GLY A 66 13.36 5.76 -7.35
C GLY A 66 13.43 7.11 -6.63
N GLU A 67 12.66 8.10 -7.08
CA GLU A 67 12.59 9.42 -6.47
C GLU A 67 12.03 9.35 -5.03
N LEU A 68 10.99 8.55 -4.80
CA LEU A 68 10.43 8.33 -3.46
C LEU A 68 11.44 7.67 -2.51
N ARG A 69 12.22 6.71 -3.02
CA ARG A 69 13.26 6.04 -2.26
C ARG A 69 14.38 7.00 -1.85
N GLU A 70 14.81 7.86 -2.76
CA GLU A 70 15.83 8.89 -2.48
C GLU A 70 15.34 9.86 -1.39
N VAL A 71 14.09 10.31 -1.48
CA VAL A 71 13.48 11.17 -0.45
C VAL A 71 13.39 10.44 0.90
N ALA A 72 13.02 9.16 0.92
CA ALA A 72 12.98 8.36 2.14
C ALA A 72 14.38 8.18 2.77
N GLU A 73 15.40 7.95 1.96
CA GLU A 73 16.80 7.85 2.41
C GLU A 73 17.30 9.18 2.98
N LEU A 74 16.95 10.31 2.34
CA LEU A 74 17.29 11.64 2.84
C LEU A 74 16.63 11.92 4.20
N LEU A 75 15.32 11.68 4.31
CA LEU A 75 14.57 11.88 5.55
C LEU A 75 15.06 10.96 6.69
N SER A 76 15.41 9.71 6.39
CA SER A 76 15.96 8.79 7.39
C SER A 76 17.34 9.24 7.88
N SER A 77 18.18 9.75 6.97
CA SER A 77 19.51 10.30 7.29
C SER A 77 19.40 11.55 8.17
N GLU A 78 18.47 12.45 7.87
CA GLU A 78 18.21 13.62 8.72
C GLU A 78 17.69 13.21 10.10
N ARG A 79 16.72 12.30 10.17
CA ARG A 79 16.20 11.79 11.45
C ARG A 79 17.31 11.16 12.29
N GLN A 80 18.23 10.41 11.67
CA GLN A 80 19.36 9.79 12.37
C GLN A 80 20.36 10.83 12.88
N ARG A 81 20.64 11.88 12.10
CA ARG A 81 21.47 13.02 12.53
C ARG A 81 20.87 13.74 13.74
N PHE A 82 19.57 14.03 13.71
CA PHE A 82 18.88 14.64 14.85
C PHE A 82 18.91 13.73 16.07
N ARG A 83 18.58 12.45 15.92
CA ARG A 83 18.62 11.47 17.03
C ARG A 83 20.01 11.36 17.66
N ARG A 84 21.08 11.36 16.85
CA ARG A 84 22.46 11.35 17.34
C ARG A 84 22.80 12.63 18.12
N LYS A 85 22.47 13.80 17.59
CA LYS A 85 22.68 15.08 18.29
C LYS A 85 21.90 15.14 19.61
N SER A 86 20.66 14.67 19.63
CA SER A 86 19.84 14.57 20.85
C SER A 86 20.44 13.60 21.86
N SER A 87 20.94 12.43 21.41
CA SER A 87 21.61 11.45 22.27
C SER A 87 22.93 11.98 22.86
N GLU A 88 23.71 12.71 22.07
CA GLU A 88 24.96 13.34 22.52
C GLU A 88 24.70 14.48 23.52
N GLN A 89 23.59 15.21 23.37
CA GLN A 89 23.13 16.19 24.37
C GLN A 89 22.64 15.51 25.66
N LEU A 90 21.92 14.39 25.56
CA LEU A 90 21.44 13.64 26.73
C LEU A 90 22.60 13.04 27.53
N SER A 91 23.69 12.63 26.88
CA SER A 91 24.91 12.12 27.55
C SER A 91 25.72 13.18 28.31
N LYS A 92 25.40 14.48 28.16
CA LYS A 92 26.06 15.56 28.92
C LYS A 92 25.37 15.92 30.23
N ILE A 93 24.25 15.27 30.57
CA ILE A 93 23.58 15.43 31.86
C ILE A 93 24.22 14.44 32.86
N PRO A 94 24.99 14.90 33.86
CA PRO A 94 25.59 13.99 34.84
C PRO A 94 24.54 13.70 35.92
N GLY A 95 24.11 12.44 36.01
CA GLY A 95 23.38 11.91 37.17
C GLY A 95 22.05 11.25 36.87
N ALA A 96 22.09 9.99 36.41
CA ALA A 96 21.12 8.96 36.78
C ALA A 96 21.77 7.59 36.56
N ARG A 97 21.91 6.79 37.63
CA ARG A 97 22.48 5.44 37.64
C ARG A 97 21.39 4.40 37.31
N GLU A 98 21.69 3.57 36.30
CA GLU A 98 21.27 2.18 36.01
C GLU A 98 19.76 1.80 35.95
N PRO A 99 19.38 0.59 35.47
CA PRO A 99 18.89 0.39 34.11
C PRO A 99 17.45 -0.17 34.09
N VAL A 100 16.53 0.48 33.39
CA VAL A 100 15.23 -0.12 33.06
C VAL A 100 15.18 -0.42 31.57
N ALA A 101 15.16 -1.72 31.28
CA ALA A 101 14.80 -2.27 30.00
C ALA A 101 13.32 -1.91 29.73
N ASP A 102 13.08 -0.79 29.02
CA ASP A 102 11.87 -0.51 28.24
C ASP A 102 11.92 0.95 27.77
N ALA A 103 12.38 1.19 26.54
CA ALA A 103 12.20 2.48 25.87
C ALA A 103 12.60 2.40 24.40
N VAL A 104 11.75 1.77 23.57
CA VAL A 104 11.69 2.12 22.15
C VAL A 104 10.24 2.39 21.76
N GLU A 105 9.77 3.60 22.04
CA GLU A 105 9.23 4.43 20.98
C GLU A 105 9.17 5.87 21.45
N ALA A 106 10.00 6.69 20.80
CA ALA A 106 9.84 8.13 20.85
C ALA A 106 8.46 8.45 20.28
N VAL A 107 7.51 8.64 21.20
CA VAL A 107 6.23 9.31 21.00
C VAL A 107 6.50 10.55 20.16
N ARG A 108 6.22 10.43 18.87
CA ARG A 108 5.97 11.59 18.02
C ARG A 108 4.72 12.21 18.59
N SER A 109 4.86 13.28 19.36
CA SER A 109 3.73 14.15 19.67
C SER A 109 3.23 14.75 18.36
N PRO A 110 1.99 14.47 17.90
CA PRO A 110 1.32 15.37 17.00
C PRO A 110 0.50 16.37 17.84
N ASP A 111 0.16 17.47 17.20
CA ASP A 111 -0.55 18.62 17.73
C ASP A 111 -1.54 18.35 18.87
N SER A 112 -1.36 19.13 19.93
CA SER A 112 -2.36 19.37 20.95
C SER A 112 -3.61 20.02 20.34
N GLY A 113 -4.70 19.24 20.22
CA GLY A 113 -6.07 19.76 20.26
C GLY A 113 -7.01 19.37 19.12
N SER A 114 -6.54 18.73 18.05
CA SER A 114 -7.43 18.26 16.97
C SER A 114 -8.01 16.88 17.29
N ASP A 115 -9.31 16.69 17.08
CA ASP A 115 -9.94 15.38 17.11
C ASP A 115 -9.16 14.42 16.17
N PRO A 116 -8.58 13.31 16.69
CA PRO A 116 -7.77 12.39 15.89
C PRO A 116 -8.56 11.73 14.75
N LEU A 117 -9.90 11.73 14.82
CA LEU A 117 -10.80 11.21 13.79
C LEU A 117 -11.38 12.29 12.87
N ALA A 118 -10.98 13.57 13.02
CA ALA A 118 -11.42 14.64 12.13
C ALA A 118 -11.07 14.32 10.67
N GLY A 119 -12.07 14.30 9.79
CA GLY A 119 -11.93 13.95 8.37
C GLY A 119 -11.97 12.44 8.07
N ALA A 120 -12.27 11.60 9.05
CA ALA A 120 -12.48 10.17 8.83
C ALA A 120 -13.78 9.91 8.07
N VAL A 121 -13.68 9.16 6.97
CA VAL A 121 -14.80 8.78 6.09
C VAL A 121 -15.29 7.37 6.41
N GLY A 122 -14.40 6.50 6.89
CA GLY A 122 -14.75 5.12 7.21
C GLY A 122 -13.68 4.38 7.99
N ALA A 123 -13.98 3.13 8.34
CA ALA A 123 -13.07 2.24 9.04
C ALA A 123 -13.12 0.84 8.42
N THR A 124 -11.95 0.26 8.14
CA THR A 124 -11.81 -1.10 7.60
C THR A 124 -11.21 -2.01 8.68
N PRO A 125 -11.84 -3.16 8.99
CA PRO A 125 -11.27 -4.11 9.93
C PRO A 125 -10.00 -4.74 9.37
N ILE A 126 -8.97 -4.87 10.21
CA ILE A 126 -7.67 -5.46 9.88
C ILE A 126 -7.21 -6.37 11.03
N ILE A 127 -6.37 -7.35 10.71
CA ILE A 127 -5.62 -8.12 11.71
C ILE A 127 -4.19 -7.58 11.75
N LEU A 128 -3.71 -7.24 12.94
CA LEU A 128 -2.37 -6.71 13.11
C LEU A 128 -1.32 -7.82 12.95
N VAL A 129 -0.29 -7.58 12.14
CA VAL A 129 0.85 -8.51 12.00
C VAL A 129 1.88 -8.30 13.11
N HIS A 130 1.97 -7.09 13.64
CA HIS A 130 2.86 -6.68 14.72
C HIS A 130 2.09 -5.87 15.76
N ASP A 131 2.66 -5.70 16.95
CA ASP A 131 2.11 -4.78 17.93
C ASP A 131 2.04 -3.36 17.33
N ALA A 132 0.94 -2.66 17.60
CA ALA A 132 0.68 -1.32 17.09
C ALA A 132 0.15 -0.42 18.20
N VAL A 133 0.22 0.89 18.01
CA VAL A 133 -0.35 1.86 18.96
C VAL A 133 -1.67 2.39 18.42
N CYS A 134 -2.71 2.37 19.25
CA CYS A 134 -3.99 3.00 18.93
C CYS A 134 -3.79 4.51 18.79
N GLY A 135 -4.05 5.06 17.61
CA GLY A 135 -3.88 6.48 17.32
C GLY A 135 -4.89 7.41 18.00
N VAL A 136 -5.93 6.85 18.65
CA VAL A 136 -6.93 7.61 19.41
C VAL A 136 -6.65 7.58 20.91
N THR A 137 -6.30 6.41 21.46
CA THR A 137 -6.13 6.23 22.92
C THR A 137 -4.68 6.10 23.37
N GLY A 138 -3.74 5.90 22.44
CA GLY A 138 -2.34 5.61 22.76
C GLY A 138 -2.09 4.22 23.33
N ALA A 139 -3.13 3.37 23.47
CA ALA A 139 -2.99 2.03 24.01
C ALA A 139 -2.31 1.08 23.01
N THR A 140 -1.49 0.16 23.50
CA THR A 140 -0.89 -0.90 22.69
C THR A 140 -1.95 -1.92 22.27
N LEU A 141 -1.96 -2.24 20.97
CA LEU A 141 -2.76 -3.27 20.32
C LEU A 141 -1.82 -4.43 19.97
N ALA A 142 -2.14 -5.63 20.42
CA ALA A 142 -1.27 -6.79 20.24
C ALA A 142 -1.30 -7.32 18.80
N ALA A 143 -0.18 -7.89 18.35
CA ALA A 143 -0.13 -8.70 17.14
C ALA A 143 -1.18 -9.82 17.17
N GLY A 144 -1.82 -10.07 16.04
CA GLY A 144 -2.91 -11.03 15.88
C GLY A 144 -4.27 -10.56 16.41
N SER A 145 -4.36 -9.38 17.04
CA SER A 145 -5.63 -8.80 17.46
C SER A 145 -6.35 -8.09 16.30
N GLU A 146 -7.67 -8.05 16.37
CA GLU A 146 -8.51 -7.28 15.46
C GLU A 146 -8.43 -5.79 15.79
N ALA A 147 -8.08 -5.00 14.79
CA ALA A 147 -8.02 -3.54 14.84
C ALA A 147 -8.74 -2.94 13.63
N TYR A 148 -8.83 -1.62 13.57
CA TYR A 148 -9.47 -0.91 12.48
C TYR A 148 -8.50 0.11 11.88
N MET A 149 -8.39 0.11 10.56
CA MET A 149 -7.71 1.14 9.80
C MET A 149 -8.71 2.23 9.42
N ILE A 150 -8.44 3.47 9.81
CA ILE A 150 -9.27 4.63 9.45
C ILE A 150 -8.93 5.10 8.05
N LEU A 151 -9.98 5.33 7.26
CA LEU A 151 -9.91 5.94 5.95
C LEU A 151 -10.23 7.43 6.09
N PHE A 152 -9.30 8.30 5.69
CA PHE A 152 -9.49 9.75 5.65
C PHE A 152 -9.76 10.21 4.22
N ASP A 153 -10.42 11.36 4.09
CA ASP A 153 -10.60 12.05 2.80
C ASP A 153 -9.26 12.59 2.26
N GLU A 154 -8.35 12.96 3.17
CA GLU A 154 -7.00 13.41 2.84
C GLU A 154 -6.09 12.23 2.47
N PRO A 155 -5.46 12.25 1.28
CA PRO A 155 -4.55 11.19 0.86
C PRO A 155 -3.30 11.14 1.73
N GLY A 156 -2.90 9.95 2.16
CA GLY A 156 -1.65 9.70 2.89
C GLY A 156 -1.75 9.75 4.42
N ARG A 157 -2.88 10.16 5.00
CA ARG A 157 -3.13 10.04 6.44
C ARG A 157 -3.59 8.62 6.77
N GLN A 158 -2.89 7.96 7.69
CA GLN A 158 -3.24 6.62 8.18
C GLN A 158 -3.34 6.65 9.70
N LEU A 159 -4.39 6.03 10.24
CA LEU A 159 -4.60 5.88 11.68
C LEU A 159 -5.12 4.47 11.95
N ILE A 160 -4.50 3.77 12.89
CA ILE A 160 -4.97 2.48 13.39
C ILE A 160 -5.64 2.72 14.73
N THR A 161 -6.81 2.12 14.95
CA THR A 161 -7.53 2.22 16.21
C THR A 161 -8.05 0.88 16.68
N GLY A 162 -8.15 0.70 18.00
CA GLY A 162 -8.87 -0.42 18.57
C GLY A 162 -10.39 -0.24 18.46
N ARG A 163 -11.13 -1.35 18.56
CA ARG A 163 -12.60 -1.36 18.50
C ARG A 163 -13.27 -0.43 19.52
N GLY A 164 -12.69 -0.31 20.71
CA GLY A 164 -13.23 0.51 21.80
C GLY A 164 -13.11 2.03 21.59
N ALA A 165 -12.30 2.46 20.64
CA ALA A 165 -12.00 3.86 20.38
C ALA A 165 -12.68 4.41 19.12
N LEU A 166 -13.46 3.58 18.41
CA LEU A 166 -14.36 4.02 17.35
C LEU A 166 -15.67 4.54 17.94
N PRO A 167 -16.25 5.62 17.37
CA PRO A 167 -17.61 6.03 17.71
C PRO A 167 -18.57 4.89 17.37
N ARG A 168 -19.33 4.44 18.36
CA ARG A 168 -20.38 3.44 18.16
C ARG A 168 -21.55 4.11 17.46
N ALA A 169 -22.05 3.47 16.40
CA ALA A 169 -23.31 3.88 15.80
C ALA A 169 -24.38 3.93 16.91
N SER A 170 -24.98 5.11 17.10
CA SER A 170 -26.05 5.31 18.07
C SER A 170 -27.37 4.87 17.46
N THR A 171 -27.51 3.59 17.13
CA THR A 171 -28.80 2.90 16.93
C THR A 171 -28.54 1.40 16.83
N PRO A 172 -29.20 0.54 17.62
CA PRO A 172 -29.44 -0.82 17.20
C PRO A 172 -30.47 -0.74 16.07
N ASN A 173 -30.07 -1.04 14.84
CA ASN A 173 -31.02 -1.49 13.84
C ASN A 173 -31.51 -2.87 14.30
N GLU A 174 -32.52 -2.88 15.16
CA GLU A 174 -33.35 -4.07 15.35
C GLU A 174 -34.12 -4.28 14.05
N GLU A 175 -33.50 -5.02 13.14
CA GLU A 175 -34.20 -5.70 12.07
C GLU A 175 -35.11 -6.76 12.72
N LYS A 176 -36.35 -6.35 13.04
CA LYS A 176 -37.44 -7.28 13.29
C LYS A 176 -37.79 -7.95 11.96
N ALA A 177 -37.06 -9.02 11.65
CA ALA A 177 -37.62 -10.14 10.92
C ALA A 177 -38.24 -11.07 11.97
N ASP A 178 -39.58 -11.22 11.95
CA ASP A 178 -40.26 -12.52 11.95
C ASP A 178 -41.78 -12.38 12.19
N ASP A 179 -42.51 -13.11 11.34
CA ASP A 179 -43.94 -13.47 11.22
C ASP A 179 -45.01 -12.40 10.95
#